data_AF-A0A2N2BWD2-F1
#
_entry.id   AF-A0A2N2BWD2-F1
#
_cell.length_a   1.000
_cell.length_b   1.000
_cell.length_c   1.000
_cell.angle_alpha   90.00
_cell.angle_beta   90.00
_cell.angle_gamma   90.00
#
_symmetry.space_group_name_H-M   'P 1'
#
loop_
_entity.id
_entity.type
_entity.pdbx_description
1 polymer ?
#
loop_
_entity_poly.entity_id
_entity_poly.type
_entity_poly.pdbx_seq_one_letter_code
_entity_poly.pdbx_strand_id
1 'polypeptide(L)'
;MTTPQIIKDRLTEINQIIDEHPQYIPLPVIAKLLGANAEGLRRSIENGQCPFGIAWQKTIHGNRAFKIPTLTFYLWYTKGAAFQ
;
A
#
# COMPACT_ATOMS: atom_id res chain seq x y z
N MET A 1 10.20 18.80 -18.40
CA MET A 1 9.14 17.91 -18.93
C MET A 1 7.90 18.17 -18.09
N THR A 2 6.75 18.48 -18.69
CA THR A 2 5.53 18.78 -17.92
C THR A 2 4.92 17.47 -17.42
N THR A 3 4.81 17.31 -16.10
CA THR A 3 4.17 16.14 -15.49
C THR A 3 2.69 16.07 -15.92
N PRO A 4 2.21 14.93 -16.46
CA PRO A 4 0.81 14.77 -16.86
C PRO A 4 -0.15 14.98 -15.68
N GLN A 5 -1.33 15.54 -15.95
CA GLN A 5 -2.32 15.85 -14.91
C GLN A 5 -2.76 14.60 -14.13
N ILE A 6 -2.97 13.48 -14.81
CA ILE A 6 -3.34 12.20 -14.17
C ILE A 6 -2.34 11.75 -13.11
N ILE A 7 -1.05 12.03 -13.29
CA ILE A 7 -0.01 11.68 -12.31
C ILE A 7 -0.14 12.56 -11.07
N LYS A 8 -0.44 13.85 -11.24
CA LYS A 8 -0.68 14.77 -10.11
C LYS A 8 -1.92 14.36 -9.32
N ASP A 9 -3.00 14.00 -10.02
CA ASP A 9 -4.25 13.59 -9.38
C ASP A 9 -4.06 12.31 -8.54
N ARG A 10 -3.26 11.35 -9.04
CA ARG A 10 -2.88 10.14 -8.29
C ARG A 10 -2.05 10.45 -7.05
N LEU A 11 -1.14 11.42 -7.11
CA LEU A 11 -0.37 11.86 -5.95
C LEU A 11 -1.28 12.51 -4.91
N THR A 12 -2.26 13.32 -5.34
CA THR A 12 -3.27 13.91 -4.45
C THR A 12 -4.14 12.84 -3.78
N GLU A 13 -4.60 11.83 -4.53
CA GLU A 13 -5.37 10.69 -4.01
C GLU A 13 -4.61 9.97 -2.88
N ILE A 14 -3.29 9.83 -3.02
CA ILE A 14 -2.46 9.15 -2.03
C ILE A 14 -2.28 9.97 -0.76
N ASN A 15 -2.07 11.27 -0.88
CA ASN A 15 -1.97 12.15 0.28
C ASN A 15 -3.28 12.09 1.10
N GLN A 16 -4.44 12.09 0.45
CA GLN A 16 -5.74 11.93 1.12
C GLN A 16 -5.84 10.59 1.87
N ILE A 17 -5.45 9.49 1.23
CA ILE A 17 -5.45 8.16 1.86
C ILE A 17 -4.55 8.12 3.11
N ILE A 18 -3.40 8.80 3.06
CA ILE A 18 -2.46 8.86 4.18
C ILE A 18 -3.04 9.69 5.33
N ASP A 19 -3.68 10.81 5.04
CA ASP A 19 -4.32 11.66 6.05
C ASP A 19 -5.49 10.94 6.75
N GLU A 20 -6.29 10.17 5.99
CA GLU A 20 -7.39 9.36 6.53
C GLU A 20 -6.89 8.14 7.33
N HIS A 21 -5.72 7.61 6.96
CA HIS A 21 -5.15 6.40 7.54
C HIS A 21 -3.70 6.60 7.97
N PRO A 22 -3.43 7.35 9.05
CA PRO A 22 -2.07 7.76 9.40
C PRO A 22 -1.17 6.61 9.90
N GLN A 23 -1.75 5.55 10.47
CA GLN A 23 -0.99 4.42 11.04
C GLN A 23 -0.98 3.18 10.14
N TYR A 24 -2.17 2.76 9.68
CA TYR A 24 -2.33 1.58 8.84
C TYR A 24 -3.40 1.81 7.79
N ILE A 25 -3.11 1.44 6.56
CA ILE A 25 -4.04 1.57 5.45
C ILE A 25 -4.83 0.25 5.29
N PRO A 26 -6.17 0.30 5.21
CA PRO A 26 -6.96 -0.88 4.91
C PRO A 26 -6.60 -1.48 3.54
N LEU A 27 -6.48 -2.80 3.48
CA LEU A 27 -6.18 -3.52 2.24
C LEU A 27 -7.12 -3.18 1.08
N PRO A 28 -8.45 -3.04 1.26
CA PRO A 28 -9.35 -2.68 0.16
C PRO A 28 -9.04 -1.31 -0.45
N VAL A 29 -8.57 -0.35 0.36
CA VAL A 29 -8.20 1.00 -0.07
C VAL A 29 -6.97 0.94 -0.98
N ILE A 30 -5.91 0.24 -0.54
CA ILE A 30 -4.70 0.04 -1.36
C ILE A 30 -4.98 -0.79 -2.61
N ALA A 31 -5.82 -1.83 -2.50
CA ALA A 31 -6.19 -2.65 -3.65
C ALA A 31 -6.89 -1.82 -4.72
N LYS A 32 -7.83 -0.94 -4.34
CA LYS A 32 -8.51 -0.02 -5.25
C LYS A 32 -7.53 0.98 -5.89
N LEU A 33 -6.64 1.58 -5.10
CA LEU A 33 -5.63 2.52 -5.58
C LEU A 33 -4.71 1.89 -6.64
N LEU A 34 -4.22 0.68 -6.37
CA LEU A 34 -3.31 -0.07 -7.25
C LEU A 34 -4.03 -0.76 -8.42
N GLY A 35 -5.36 -0.76 -8.46
CA GLY A 35 -6.14 -1.54 -9.43
C GLY A 35 -5.96 -3.05 -9.28
N ALA A 36 -5.66 -3.52 -8.06
CA ALA A 36 -5.40 -4.92 -7.75
C ALA A 36 -6.64 -5.61 -7.15
N ASN A 37 -6.73 -6.93 -7.33
CA ASN A 37 -7.69 -7.74 -6.59
C ASN A 37 -7.25 -7.82 -5.10
N ALA A 38 -8.16 -7.51 -4.17
CA ALA A 38 -7.86 -7.47 -2.75
C ALA A 38 -7.35 -8.82 -2.19
N GLU A 39 -7.97 -9.94 -2.57
CA GLU A 39 -7.53 -11.28 -2.14
C GLU A 39 -6.16 -11.65 -2.72
N GLY A 40 -5.91 -11.29 -3.99
CA GLY A 40 -4.60 -11.46 -4.60
C GLY A 40 -3.51 -10.66 -3.89
N LEU A 41 -3.79 -9.39 -3.58
CA LEU A 41 -2.88 -8.53 -2.83
C LEU A 41 -2.64 -9.06 -1.42
N ARG A 42 -3.69 -9.54 -0.74
CA ARG A 42 -3.57 -10.17 0.58
C ARG A 42 -2.62 -11.36 0.54
N ARG A 43 -2.79 -12.27 -0.43
CA ARG A 43 -1.92 -13.44 -0.59
C ARG A 43 -0.47 -13.05 -0.88
N SER A 44 -0.25 -12.01 -1.67
CA SER A 44 1.09 -11.47 -1.92
C SER A 44 1.76 -10.97 -0.63
N ILE A 45 1.00 -10.29 0.25
CA ILE A 45 1.48 -9.86 1.57
C ILE A 45 1.76 -11.07 2.48
N GLU A 46 0.86 -12.05 2.54
CA GLU A 46 1.04 -13.28 3.33
C GLU A 46 2.26 -14.10 2.87
N ASN A 47 2.56 -14.11 1.57
CA ASN A 47 3.72 -14.79 0.99
C ASN A 47 5.03 -13.99 1.08
N GLY A 48 5.02 -12.78 1.66
CA GLY A 48 6.20 -11.92 1.75
C GLY A 48 6.68 -11.36 0.41
N GLN A 49 5.83 -11.37 -0.61
CA GLN A 49 6.14 -10.84 -1.95
C GLN A 49 5.77 -9.35 -2.09
N CYS A 50 5.01 -8.82 -1.13
CA CYS A 50 4.61 -7.43 -1.12
C CYS A 50 5.63 -6.57 -0.34
N PRO A 51 6.27 -5.57 -0.97
CA PRO A 51 7.35 -4.80 -0.34
C PRO A 51 6.88 -3.81 0.74
N PHE A 52 5.59 -3.51 0.80
CA PHE A 52 5.01 -2.52 1.74
C PHE A 52 4.08 -3.14 2.79
N GLY A 53 3.76 -4.43 2.66
CA GLY A 53 2.90 -5.14 3.58
C GLY A 53 3.70 -5.98 4.56
N ILE A 54 3.17 -6.13 5.78
CA ILE A 54 3.66 -7.11 6.75
C ILE A 54 2.57 -8.15 7.00
N ALA A 55 2.97 -9.41 7.03
CA ALA A 55 2.13 -10.51 7.47
C ALA A 55 2.81 -11.26 8.61
N TRP A 56 1.98 -11.79 9.49
CA TRP A 56 2.42 -12.67 10.56
C TRP A 56 1.43 -13.81 10.75
N GLN A 57 1.98 -14.98 11.04
CA GLN A 57 1.22 -16.19 11.30
C GLN A 57 1.80 -16.87 12.55
N LYS A 58 0.96 -17.09 13.57
CA LYS A 58 1.41 -17.66 14.86
C LYS A 58 1.86 -19.11 14.74
N THR A 59 1.07 -19.91 14.02
CA THR A 59 1.31 -21.35 13.76
C THR A 59 0.73 -21.70 12.38
N ILE A 60 1.11 -22.85 11.82
CA ILE A 60 0.63 -23.32 10.50
C ILE A 60 -0.92 -23.32 10.40
N HIS A 61 -1.61 -23.61 11.51
CA HIS A 61 -3.08 -23.61 11.63
C HIS A 61 -3.64 -22.44 12.45
N GLY A 62 -2.78 -21.48 12.82
CA GLY A 62 -3.12 -20.41 13.75
C GLY A 62 -3.61 -19.15 13.05
N ASN A 63 -3.99 -18.17 13.89
CA ASN A 63 -4.42 -16.86 13.45
C ASN A 63 -3.36 -16.20 12.55
N ARG A 64 -3.83 -15.66 11.43
CA ARG A 64 -3.06 -14.83 10.50
C ARG A 64 -3.44 -13.38 10.71
N ALA A 65 -2.44 -12.52 10.73
CA ALA A 65 -2.62 -11.09 10.73
C ALA A 65 -1.82 -10.49 9.58
N PHE A 66 -2.36 -9.46 8.96
CA PHE A 66 -1.63 -8.63 8.02
C PHE A 66 -1.90 -7.15 8.34
N LYS A 67 -0.91 -6.31 8.04
CA LYS A 67 -1.00 -4.86 8.17
C LYS A 67 -0.24 -4.21 7.03
N ILE A 68 -0.70 -3.03 6.62
CA ILE A 68 -0.01 -2.17 5.67
C ILE A 68 0.34 -0.90 6.44
N PRO A 69 1.57 -0.75 6.95
CA PRO A 69 1.98 0.48 7.62
C PRO A 69 2.00 1.63 6.62
N THR A 70 1.35 2.74 6.97
CA THR A 70 1.19 3.90 6.09
C THR A 70 2.53 4.47 5.63
N LEU A 71 3.47 4.63 6.57
CA LEU A 71 4.80 5.15 6.27
C LEU A 71 5.58 4.23 5.31
N THR A 72 5.51 2.91 5.51
CA THR A 72 6.19 1.95 4.62
C THR A 72 5.61 1.99 3.22
N PHE A 73 4.27 2.06 3.10
CA PHE A 73 3.61 2.21 1.82
C PHE A 73 4.00 3.53 1.12
N TYR A 74 3.95 4.65 1.83
CA TYR A 74 4.30 5.95 1.28
C TYR A 74 5.75 6.02 0.76
N LEU A 75 6.71 5.52 1.55
CA LEU A 75 8.12 5.49 1.16
C LEU A 75 8.36 4.57 -0.04
N TRP A 76 7.64 3.45 -0.13
CA TRP A 76 7.70 2.58 -1.30
C TRP A 76 7.10 3.25 -2.55
N TYR A 77 5.94 3.89 -2.41
CA TYR A 77 5.22 4.50 -3.53
C TYR A 77 5.98 5.71 -4.10
N THR A 78 6.57 6.52 -3.22
CA THR A 78 7.35 7.69 -3.61
C THR A 78 8.83 7.37 -3.88
N LYS A 79 9.22 6.09 -3.82
CA LYS A 79 10.59 5.66 -4.13
C LYS A 79 10.90 5.97 -5.60
N GLY A 80 11.75 6.97 -5.83
CA GLY A 80 12.12 7.43 -7.17
C GLY A 80 11.34 8.66 -7.65
N ALA A 81 10.43 9.21 -6.83
CA ALA A 81 9.99 10.59 -6.99
C ALA A 81 11.18 11.50 -6.63
N ALA A 82 12.08 11.71 -7.61
CA ALA A 82 13.01 12.82 -7.54
C ALA A 82 12.15 14.09 -7.47
N PHE A 83 11.98 14.64 -6.28
CA PHE A 83 11.49 16.00 -6.12
C PHE A 83 12.50 16.89 -6.85
N GLN A 84 12.12 17.35 -8.05
CA GLN A 84 12.80 18.44 -8.75
C GLN A 84 12.29 19.77 -8.21
#